data_AF-A0A3M7GKD0-F1
#
_entry.id   AF-A0A3M7GKD0-F1
#
_cell.length_a   1.000
_cell.length_b   1.000
_cell.length_c   1.000
_cell.angle_alpha   90.00
_cell.angle_beta   90.00
_cell.angle_gamma   90.00
#
_symmetry.space_group_name_H-M   'P 1'
#
loop_
_entity.id
_entity.type
_entity.pdbx_description
1 polymer ?
#
loop_
_entity_poly.entity_id
_entity_poly.type
_entity_poly.pdbx_seq_one_letter_code
_entity_poly.pdbx_strand_id
1 'polypeptide(L)'
;MGVPFEALIPYAICLGMFGVSGAALSKIRHMQNGGKRGRHSVDQWDRQSTFPSALGKSVQTVEGGREGRDGEWWDLVLGRKRAGEQA
;
A
#
# COMPACT_ATOMS: atom_id res chain seq x y z
N MET A 1 -37.99 -29.89 7.63
CA MET A 1 -36.99 -30.66 6.87
C MET A 1 -35.65 -29.95 7.07
N GLY A 2 -34.65 -30.60 7.67
CA GLY A 2 -33.35 -29.97 7.95
C GLY A 2 -32.61 -29.60 6.66
N VAL A 3 -31.72 -28.60 6.73
CA VAL A 3 -30.91 -28.14 5.59
C VAL A 3 -30.03 -29.29 5.09
N PRO A 4 -30.04 -29.62 3.77
CA PRO A 4 -29.21 -30.67 3.20
C PRO A 4 -27.77 -30.17 3.05
N PHE A 5 -26.97 -30.34 4.10
CA PHE A 5 -25.59 -29.88 4.18
C PHE A 5 -24.68 -30.54 3.13
N GLU A 6 -25.03 -31.75 2.70
CA GLU A 6 -24.33 -32.49 1.65
C GLU A 6 -24.38 -31.74 0.31
N ALA A 7 -25.47 -31.04 0.02
CA ALA A 7 -25.60 -30.20 -1.17
C ALA A 7 -24.81 -28.88 -1.05
N LEU A 8 -24.46 -28.45 0.17
CA LEU A 8 -23.74 -27.21 0.42
C LEU A 8 -22.22 -27.38 0.43
N ILE A 9 -21.72 -28.59 0.70
CA ILE A 9 -20.27 -28.87 0.71
C ILE A 9 -19.60 -28.49 -0.62
N PRO A 10 -20.13 -28.82 -1.82
CA PRO A 10 -19.50 -28.43 -3.08
C PRO A 10 -19.42 -26.91 -3.23
N TYR A 11 -20.47 -26.18 -2.89
CA TYR A 11 -20.50 -24.72 -2.98
C TYR A 11 -19.58 -24.06 -1.95
N ALA A 12 -19.48 -24.62 -0.75
CA ALA A 12 -18.57 -24.14 0.28
C ALA A 12 -17.10 -24.29 -0.14
N ILE A 13 -16.75 -25.41 -0.80
CA ILE A 13 -15.41 -25.61 -1.36
C ILE A 13 -15.12 -24.59 -2.46
N CYS A 14 -16.05 -24.39 -3.40
CA CYS A 14 -15.89 -23.37 -4.44
C CYS A 14 -15.71 -21.98 -3.82
N LEU A 15 -16.58 -21.59 -2.89
CA LEU A 15 -16.50 -20.30 -2.20
C LEU A 15 -15.17 -20.13 -1.45
N GLY A 16 -14.71 -21.19 -0.78
CA GLY A 16 -13.42 -21.21 -0.09
C GLY A 16 -12.25 -21.01 -1.04
N MET A 17 -12.20 -21.75 -2.16
CA MET A 17 -11.15 -21.63 -3.15
C MET A 17 -11.13 -20.27 -3.85
N PHE A 18 -12.30 -19.73 -4.22
CA PHE A 18 -12.40 -18.39 -4.80
C PHE A 18 -12.02 -17.30 -3.78
N GLY A 19 -12.45 -17.44 -2.52
CA GLY A 19 -12.09 -16.52 -1.44
C GLY A 19 -10.59 -16.50 -1.17
N VAL A 20 -9.97 -17.68 -1.03
CA VAL A 20 -8.52 -17.83 -0.83
C VAL A 20 -7.75 -17.25 -2.03
N SER A 21 -8.17 -17.56 -3.25
CA SER A 21 -7.49 -17.06 -4.46
C SER A 21 -7.56 -15.53 -4.56
N GLY A 22 -8.72 -14.92 -4.29
CA GLY A 22 -8.90 -13.47 -4.31
C GLY A 22 -8.07 -12.77 -3.23
N ALA A 23 -8.05 -13.32 -2.00
CA ALA A 23 -7.25 -12.78 -0.91
C ALA A 23 -5.74 -12.92 -1.19
N ALA A 24 -5.30 -14.07 -1.73
CA ALA A 24 -3.91 -14.31 -2.09
C ALA A 24 -3.42 -13.31 -3.16
N LEU A 25 -4.17 -13.14 -4.25
CA LEU A 25 -3.84 -12.18 -5.31
C LEU A 25 -3.82 -10.74 -4.81
N SER A 26 -4.79 -10.37 -3.96
CA SER A 26 -4.85 -9.05 -3.34
C SER A 26 -3.60 -8.75 -2.49
N LYS A 27 -3.18 -9.73 -1.67
CA LYS A 27 -1.99 -9.61 -0.82
C LYS A 27 -0.70 -9.50 -1.63
N ILE A 28 -0.54 -10.30 -2.69
CA ILE A 28 0.63 -10.25 -3.57
C ILE A 28 0.71 -8.89 -4.26
N ARG A 29 -0.40 -8.39 -4.81
CA ARG A 29 -0.45 -7.07 -5.46
C ARG A 29 -0.11 -5.93 -4.50
N HIS A 30 -0.55 -6.03 -3.25
CA HIS A 30 -0.20 -5.05 -2.22
C HIS A 30 1.30 -5.04 -1.91
N MET A 31 1.94 -6.23 -1.84
CA MET A 31 3.38 -6.35 -1.66
C MET A 31 4.18 -5.85 -2.86
N GLN A 32 3.73 -6.16 -4.08
CA GLN A 32 4.37 -5.69 -5.33
C GLN A 32 4.28 -4.17 -5.51
N ASN A 33 3.21 -3.55 -5.00
CA ASN A 33 3.02 -2.10 -5.07
C ASN A 33 3.71 -1.35 -3.91
N GLY A 34 4.61 -1.99 -3.16
CA GLY A 34 5.33 -1.35 -2.05
C GLY A 34 4.42 -0.92 -0.90
N GLY A 35 3.30 -1.62 -0.68
CA GLY A 35 2.30 -1.27 0.32
C GLY A 35 1.27 -0.23 -0.13
N LYS A 36 1.33 0.25 -1.38
CA LYS A 36 0.34 1.17 -1.92
C LYS A 36 -0.82 0.42 -2.58
N ARG A 37 -2.03 0.98 -2.47
CA ARG A 37 -3.22 0.41 -3.14
C ARG A 37 -3.02 0.45 -4.65
N GLY A 38 -3.34 -0.64 -5.33
CA GLY A 38 -3.25 -0.69 -6.80
C GLY A 38 -4.21 0.32 -7.43
N ARG A 39 -3.70 1.16 -8.34
CA ARG A 39 -4.54 2.09 -9.11
C ARG A 39 -5.28 1.30 -10.18
N HIS A 40 -6.59 1.49 -10.26
CA HIS A 40 -7.42 0.98 -11.36
C HIS A 40 -7.69 2.09 -12.38
N SER A 41 -7.97 1.73 -13.63
CA SER A 41 -8.33 2.68 -14.70
C SER A 41 -7.27 3.74 -15.02
N VAL A 42 -5.99 3.35 -15.11
CA VAL A 42 -4.88 4.25 -15.42
C VAL A 42 -5.00 4.77 -16.86
N ASP A 43 -5.36 6.06 -16.97
CA ASP A 43 -5.54 6.76 -18.24
C ASP A 43 -4.20 7.24 -18.85
N GLN A 44 -4.30 7.85 -20.04
CA GLN A 44 -3.13 8.30 -20.77
C GLN A 44 -2.39 9.46 -20.08
N TRP A 45 -3.07 10.23 -19.21
CA TRP A 45 -2.51 11.32 -18.42
C TRP A 45 -1.76 10.78 -17.19
N ASP A 46 -2.32 9.78 -16.51
CA ASP A 46 -1.68 9.08 -15.39
C ASP A 46 -0.37 8.40 -15.80
N ARG A 47 -0.32 7.85 -17.02
CA ARG A 47 0.91 7.26 -17.56
C ARG A 47 1.99 8.31 -17.82
N GLN A 48 1.62 9.50 -18.27
CA GLN A 48 2.54 10.61 -18.50
C GLN A 48 3.04 11.24 -17.20
N SER A 49 2.20 11.26 -16.15
CA SER A 49 2.61 11.74 -14.81
C SER A 49 3.79 10.94 -14.22
N THR A 50 4.02 9.72 -14.74
CA THR A 50 5.27 8.98 -14.56
C THR A 50 6.27 9.38 -15.65
N PHE A 51 6.68 10.65 -15.68
CA PHE A 51 7.80 11.05 -16.53
C PHE A 51 9.04 10.28 -16.07
N PRO A 52 9.76 9.57 -16.95
CA PRO A 52 11.10 9.15 -16.64
C PRO A 52 11.93 10.43 -16.65
N SER A 53 12.00 11.10 -15.50
CA SER A 53 13.08 12.04 -15.24
C SER A 53 14.36 11.31 -15.63
N ALA A 54 15.10 11.85 -16.61
CA ALA A 54 16.33 11.26 -17.14
C ALA A 54 17.40 11.00 -16.04
N LEU A 55 17.16 11.46 -14.82
CA LEU A 55 17.73 10.94 -13.59
C LEU A 55 16.89 9.74 -13.10
N GLY A 56 17.37 8.52 -13.33
CA GLY A 56 16.73 7.25 -12.97
C GLY A 56 16.51 7.03 -11.47
N LYS A 57 15.67 7.84 -10.84
CA LYS A 57 15.11 7.61 -9.51
C LYS A 57 13.61 7.60 -9.67
N SER A 58 13.05 6.40 -9.63
CA SER A 58 11.62 6.18 -9.56
C SER A 58 11.01 7.12 -8.51
N VAL A 59 9.95 7.84 -8.88
CA VAL A 59 9.19 8.74 -7.98
C VAL A 59 8.83 8.05 -6.64
N GLN A 60 8.75 6.72 -6.63
CA GLN A 60 8.51 5.90 -5.44
C GLN A 60 9.63 5.96 -4.38
N THR A 61 10.88 6.24 -4.76
CA THR A 61 12.01 6.32 -3.83
C THR A 61 12.06 7.66 -3.06
N VAL A 62 11.38 8.70 -3.54
CA VAL A 62 11.44 10.04 -2.94
C VAL A 62 10.49 10.19 -1.75
N GLU A 63 9.48 9.32 -1.64
CA GLU A 63 8.45 9.41 -0.58
C GLU A 63 8.83 8.66 0.70
N GLY A 64 9.61 7.58 0.61
CA GLY A 64 10.07 6.81 1.77
C GLY A 64 11.06 7.54 2.71
N GLY A 65 11.45 8.77 2.37
CA GLY A 65 12.34 9.62 3.18
C GLY A 65 11.70 10.95 3.64
N ARG A 66 10.37 11.05 3.57
CA ARG A 66 9.65 12.26 4.00
C ARG A 66 8.96 12.15 5.37
N GLU A 67 8.62 10.95 5.82
CA GLU A 67 7.85 10.72 7.06
C GLU A 67 8.68 10.87 8.36
N GLY A 68 9.99 11.15 8.24
CA GLY A 68 10.88 11.42 9.38
C GLY A 68 11.40 12.86 9.48
N ARG A 69 11.03 13.76 8.56
CA ARG A 69 11.58 15.14 8.49
C ARG A 69 10.60 16.24 8.84
N ASP A 70 9.33 15.89 8.89
CA ASP A 70 8.20 16.74 9.22
C ASP A 70 8.17 17.10 10.71
N GLY A 71 8.54 16.18 11.61
CA GLY A 71 8.69 16.49 13.04
C GLY A 71 9.82 17.48 13.34
N GLU A 72 10.99 17.30 12.71
CA GLU A 72 12.16 18.16 12.96
C GLU A 72 11.97 19.58 12.41
N TRP A 73 11.25 19.75 11.31
CA TRP A 73 10.91 21.06 10.76
C TRP A 73 10.05 21.87 11.73
N TRP A 74 9.05 21.25 12.35
CA TRP A 74 8.21 21.93 13.35
C TRP A 74 8.99 22.28 14.61
N ASP A 75 9.95 21.45 15.02
CA ASP A 75 10.82 21.73 16.17
C ASP A 75 11.78 22.90 15.91
N LEU A 76 12.29 23.04 14.69
CA LEU A 76 13.10 24.20 14.27
C LEU A 76 12.29 25.49 14.18
N VAL A 77 11.09 25.45 13.58
CA VAL A 77 10.23 26.64 13.43
C VAL A 77 9.69 27.12 14.78
N LEU A 78 9.34 26.19 15.67
CA LEU A 78 8.81 26.51 17.00
C LEU A 78 9.89 26.65 18.08
N GLY A 79 11.17 26.52 17.71
CA GLY A 79 12.30 26.65 18.63
C GLY A 79 12.29 25.67 19.81
N ARG A 80 11.61 24.53 19.67
CA ARG A 80 11.47 23.54 20.75
C ARG A 80 12.72 22.65 20.79
N LYS A 81 13.71 23.01 21.62
CA LYS A 81 14.85 22.12 21.90
C LYS A 81 14.36 20.83 22.57
N ARG A 82 14.75 19.67 22.02
CA ARG A 82 14.53 18.36 22.66
C ARG A 82 15.21 18.34 24.04
N ALA A 83 14.46 17.94 25.06
CA ALA A 83 14.82 17.98 26.48
C ALA A 83 15.88 16.94 26.91
N GLY A 84 16.97 16.78 26.15
CA GLY A 84 18.02 15.80 26.45
C GLY A 84 19.43 16.16 26.01
N GLU A 85 19.65 17.33 25.41
CA GLU A 85 20.97 17.75 24.91
C GLU A 85 21.59 18.81 25.82
N GLN A 86 21.65 18.50 27.11
CA GLN A 86 22.53 19.13 28.12
C GLN A 86 22.88 18.05 29.15
N ALA A 87 23.78 17.14 28.77
CA ALA A 87 24.51 16.26 29.66
C ALA A 87 25.90 16.01 29.07
#